data_AF-A0A842HG95-F1
#
_entry.id   AF-A0A842HG95-F1
#
_cell.length_a   1.000
_cell.length_b   1.000
_cell.length_c   1.000
_cell.angle_alpha   90.00
_cell.angle_beta   90.00
_cell.angle_gamma   90.00
#
_symmetry.space_group_name_H-M   'P 1'
#
loop_
_entity.id
_entity.type
_entity.pdbx_description
1 polymer ?
#
loop_
_entity_poly.entity_id
_entity_poly.type
_entity_poly.pdbx_seq_one_letter_code
_entity_poly.pdbx_strand_id
1 'polypeptide(L)'
;MSKYRPPCHDQEKESPTIADSHPTSSGPADTAPQPKRCPRCGRDFVCRTHDIAHCQCAGIAMTPQLSTRIKETYDGCLCRHCLQELARETGN
;
A
#
# COMPACT_ATOMS: atom_id res chain seq x y z
N MET A 1 39.92 33.09 -50.99
CA MET A 1 38.57 32.68 -51.43
C MET A 1 37.99 31.73 -50.40
N SER A 2 36.86 32.12 -49.85
CA SER A 2 36.15 31.56 -48.70
C SER A 2 35.73 30.11 -48.86
N LYS A 3 35.98 29.26 -47.86
CA LYS A 3 35.09 28.27 -47.16
C LYS A 3 35.93 27.74 -45.97
N TYR A 4 35.56 27.65 -44.70
CA TYR A 4 34.32 27.80 -43.94
C TYR A 4 34.68 27.65 -42.43
N ARG A 5 33.83 28.15 -41.52
CA ARG A 5 34.00 28.18 -40.05
C ARG A 5 33.84 26.78 -39.39
N PRO A 6 34.56 26.47 -38.29
CA PRO A 6 34.20 25.43 -37.29
C PRO A 6 33.17 25.99 -36.29
N PRO A 7 32.66 25.31 -35.24
CA PRO A 7 32.86 23.94 -34.70
C PRO A 7 31.50 23.17 -34.57
N CYS A 8 31.43 21.89 -34.24
CA CYS A 8 31.31 21.38 -32.87
C CYS A 8 31.28 19.85 -32.91
N HIS A 9 31.98 19.25 -31.95
CA HIS A 9 31.74 17.93 -31.41
C HIS A 9 30.24 17.78 -31.09
N ASP A 10 29.51 16.85 -31.71
CA ASP A 10 28.46 16.06 -31.03
C ASP A 10 27.90 14.95 -31.95
N GLN A 11 28.36 13.73 -31.68
CA GLN A 11 27.59 12.47 -31.68
C GLN A 11 26.36 12.36 -32.62
N GLU A 12 26.56 11.82 -33.83
CA GLU A 12 25.48 11.07 -34.50
C GLU A 12 25.14 9.82 -33.66
N LYS A 13 24.03 9.88 -32.93
CA LYS A 13 23.21 8.69 -32.65
C LYS A 13 21.75 9.09 -32.41
N GLU A 14 20.97 8.98 -33.49
CA GLU A 14 19.59 8.47 -33.51
C GLU A 14 18.72 8.74 -32.26
N SER A 15 17.94 9.82 -32.29
CA SER A 15 16.63 9.88 -31.62
C SER A 15 15.62 9.13 -32.51
N PRO A 16 14.68 8.27 -32.05
CA PRO A 16 13.86 8.50 -30.86
C PRO A 16 13.41 7.24 -30.08
N THR A 17 13.41 7.27 -28.75
CA THR A 17 12.36 6.53 -28.01
C THR A 17 12.00 7.32 -26.77
N ILE A 18 10.73 7.72 -26.75
CA ILE A 18 10.11 8.54 -25.73
C ILE A 18 10.32 7.89 -24.36
N ALA A 19 10.87 8.68 -23.44
CA ALA A 19 10.84 8.41 -22.03
C ALA A 19 9.38 8.47 -21.54
N ASP A 20 8.73 7.31 -21.49
CA ASP A 20 7.66 7.04 -20.53
C ASP A 20 7.85 5.64 -19.94
N SER A 21 9.04 5.42 -19.40
CA SER A 21 9.23 4.37 -18.40
C SER A 21 8.79 4.95 -17.07
N HIS A 22 7.47 5.04 -16.88
CA HIS A 22 6.92 4.78 -15.55
C HIS A 22 7.66 3.54 -15.02
N PRO A 23 8.37 3.60 -13.88
CA PRO A 23 8.85 2.38 -13.27
C PRO A 23 7.61 1.56 -12.94
N THR A 24 7.28 0.59 -13.79
CA THR A 24 6.42 -0.52 -13.43
C THR A 24 7.12 -1.16 -12.25
N SER A 25 6.62 -0.80 -11.06
CA SER A 25 6.91 -1.40 -9.78
C SER A 25 6.57 -2.89 -9.86
N SER A 26 7.47 -3.60 -10.50
CA SER A 26 7.50 -5.05 -10.68
C SER A 26 8.20 -5.60 -9.46
N GLY A 27 7.54 -5.48 -8.31
CA GLY A 27 7.86 -6.28 -7.14
C GLY A 27 7.08 -7.60 -7.26
N PRO A 28 7.68 -8.78 -7.02
CA PRO A 28 6.93 -10.03 -6.99
C PRO A 28 5.91 -9.94 -5.85
N ALA A 29 4.63 -9.89 -6.22
CA ALA A 29 3.49 -9.83 -5.33
C ALA A 29 3.18 -11.20 -4.70
N ASP A 30 4.16 -11.73 -3.95
CA ASP A 30 3.94 -12.79 -2.97
C ASP A 30 4.79 -12.45 -1.75
N THR A 31 4.34 -11.46 -0.99
CA THR A 31 4.92 -11.19 0.32
C THR A 31 4.01 -11.87 1.32
N ALA A 32 4.51 -12.95 1.90
CA ALA A 32 3.91 -13.65 3.03
C ALA A 32 3.26 -12.66 4.00
N PRO A 33 2.09 -12.99 4.59
CA PRO A 33 1.35 -12.03 5.39
C PRO A 33 2.20 -11.65 6.62
N GLN A 34 2.80 -10.47 6.53
CA GLN A 34 3.75 -9.98 7.51
C GLN A 34 3.02 -9.60 8.81
N PRO A 35 3.53 -10.00 9.98
CA PRO A 35 2.95 -9.61 11.24
C PRO A 35 3.01 -8.09 11.38
N LYS A 36 1.85 -7.47 11.55
CA LYS A 36 1.70 -6.04 11.86
C LYS A 36 1.41 -5.89 13.34
N ARG A 37 1.80 -4.75 13.91
CA ARG A 37 1.53 -4.44 15.31
C ARG A 37 0.24 -3.65 15.42
N CYS A 38 -0.65 -4.07 16.31
CA CYS A 38 -1.93 -3.40 16.53
C CYS A 38 -1.71 -2.02 17.18
N PRO A 39 -2.17 -0.91 16.59
CA PRO A 39 -1.97 0.42 17.18
C PRO A 39 -2.78 0.64 18.47
N ARG A 40 -3.85 -0.14 18.72
CA ARG A 40 -4.67 -0.02 19.94
C ARG A 40 -4.05 -0.74 21.14
N CYS A 41 -3.59 -1.98 20.97
CA CYS A 41 -3.10 -2.81 22.09
C CYS A 41 -1.61 -3.17 22.01
N GLY A 42 -0.93 -2.80 20.93
CA GLY A 42 0.49 -3.09 20.72
C GLY A 42 0.82 -4.55 20.45
N ARG A 43 -0.17 -5.41 20.20
CA ARG A 43 0.03 -6.85 19.96
C ARG A 43 0.32 -7.15 18.50
N ASP A 44 1.25 -8.06 18.25
CA ASP A 44 1.56 -8.54 16.90
C ASP A 44 0.43 -9.43 16.39
N PHE A 45 -0.03 -9.18 15.17
CA PHE A 45 -1.05 -9.96 14.50
C PHE A 45 -0.79 -9.99 13.00
N VAL A 46 -1.30 -11.02 12.35
CA VAL A 46 -1.16 -11.16 10.90
C VAL A 46 -2.41 -10.62 10.23
N CYS A 47 -2.27 -9.58 9.41
CA CYS A 47 -3.38 -9.07 8.60
C CYS A 47 -3.41 -9.84 7.27
N ARG A 48 -4.44 -10.67 7.08
CA ARG A 48 -4.65 -11.44 5.84
C ARG A 48 -5.60 -10.71 4.90
N THR A 49 -5.24 -9.50 4.45
CA THR A 49 -6.06 -8.72 3.51
C THR A 49 -6.31 -9.47 2.19
N HIS A 50 -5.35 -10.29 1.74
CA HIS A 50 -5.50 -11.13 0.55
C HIS A 50 -6.47 -12.31 0.76
N ASP A 51 -6.69 -12.72 2.01
CA ASP A 51 -7.60 -13.79 2.41
C ASP A 51 -8.62 -13.26 3.41
N ILE A 52 -9.61 -12.51 2.91
CA ILE A 52 -10.61 -11.85 3.78
C ILE A 52 -11.35 -12.84 4.69
N ALA A 53 -11.53 -14.10 4.27
CA ALA A 53 -12.13 -15.16 5.07
C ALA A 53 -11.29 -15.53 6.32
N HIS A 54 -9.98 -15.35 6.26
CA HIS A 54 -9.03 -15.62 7.36
C HIS A 54 -8.48 -14.33 7.98
N CYS A 55 -8.98 -13.16 7.59
CA CYS A 55 -8.54 -11.91 8.17
C CYS A 55 -9.04 -11.75 9.61
N GLN A 56 -8.34 -10.95 10.41
CA GLN A 56 -8.74 -10.69 11.79
C GLN A 56 -10.10 -9.99 11.89
N CYS A 57 -10.50 -9.25 10.84
CA CYS A 57 -11.83 -8.66 10.74
C CYS A 57 -12.92 -9.65 10.28
N ALA A 58 -12.55 -10.82 9.77
CA ALA A 58 -13.50 -11.81 9.24
C ALA A 58 -14.46 -12.30 10.33
N GLY A 59 -15.76 -12.27 10.05
CA GLY A 59 -16.79 -12.72 10.99
C GLY A 59 -17.01 -11.80 12.20
N ILE A 60 -16.47 -10.58 12.18
CA ILE A 60 -16.84 -9.53 13.13
C ILE A 60 -17.91 -8.64 12.48
N ALA A 61 -18.94 -8.27 13.23
CA ALA A 61 -19.95 -7.31 12.80
C ALA A 61 -19.33 -5.90 12.69
N MET A 62 -18.63 -5.62 11.59
CA MET A 62 -18.11 -4.30 11.26
C MET A 62 -19.21 -3.45 10.62
N THR A 63 -19.98 -2.77 11.47
CA THR A 63 -20.95 -1.77 11.01
C THR A 63 -20.23 -0.63 10.26
N PRO A 64 -20.93 0.07 9.33
CA PRO A 64 -20.31 1.17 8.61
C PRO A 64 -19.79 2.26 9.57
N GLN A 65 -20.54 2.61 10.62
CA GLN A 65 -20.10 3.56 11.65
C GLN A 65 -18.79 3.12 12.33
N LEU A 66 -18.69 1.85 12.72
CA LEU A 66 -17.49 1.32 13.36
C LEU A 66 -16.29 1.36 12.39
N SER A 67 -16.51 0.95 11.14
CA SER A 67 -15.45 0.91 10.12
C SER A 67 -14.91 2.31 9.81
N THR A 68 -15.78 3.32 9.73
CA THR A 68 -15.40 4.72 9.55
C THR A 68 -14.62 5.22 10.76
N ARG A 69 -15.13 5.00 11.97
CA ARG A 69 -14.43 5.39 13.20
C ARG A 69 -13.04 4.79 13.29
N ILE A 70 -12.88 3.50 12.94
CA ILE A 70 -11.57 2.86 12.93
C ILE A 70 -10.65 3.54 11.92
N LYS A 71 -11.11 3.81 10.69
CA LYS A 71 -10.28 4.46 9.66
C LYS A 71 -9.90 5.90 10.02
N GLU A 72 -10.77 6.63 10.71
CA GLU A 72 -10.49 8.00 11.16
C GLU A 72 -9.57 8.04 12.39
N THR A 73 -9.63 7.02 13.26
CA THR A 73 -8.84 6.97 14.49
C THR A 73 -7.51 6.25 14.32
N TYR A 74 -7.45 5.26 13.42
CA TYR A 74 -6.31 4.37 13.23
C TYR A 74 -6.00 4.21 11.73
N ASP A 75 -4.79 4.59 11.31
CA ASP A 75 -4.27 4.40 9.95
C ASP A 75 -3.89 2.94 9.61
N GLY A 76 -4.31 1.98 10.42
CA GLY A 76 -3.84 0.59 10.33
C GLY A 76 -4.90 -0.44 10.69
N CYS A 77 -4.61 -1.69 10.32
CA CYS A 77 -5.45 -2.81 10.73
C CYS A 77 -5.34 -3.05 12.24
N LEU A 78 -6.45 -3.47 12.85
CA LEU A 78 -6.51 -3.84 14.26
C LEU A 78 -6.59 -5.36 14.41
N CYS A 79 -6.14 -5.88 15.55
CA CYS A 79 -6.26 -7.30 15.85
C CYS A 79 -7.72 -7.68 16.16
N ARG A 80 -8.04 -8.98 16.05
CA ARG A 80 -9.40 -9.53 16.26
C ARG A 80 -9.98 -9.13 17.61
N HIS A 81 -9.18 -9.19 18.67
CA HIS A 81 -9.60 -8.84 20.03
C HIS A 81 -10.05 -7.38 20.13
N CYS A 82 -9.23 -6.45 19.63
CA CYS A 82 -9.57 -5.03 19.59
C CYS A 82 -10.80 -4.75 18.72
N LEU A 83 -10.93 -5.42 17.57
CA LEU A 83 -12.11 -5.25 16.71
C LEU A 83 -13.38 -5.76 17.38
N GLN A 84 -13.32 -6.91 18.08
CA GLN A 84 -14.47 -7.46 18.82
C GLN A 84 -14.89 -6.55 19.97
N GLU A 85 -13.94 -6.01 20.72
CA GLU A 85 -14.22 -5.02 21.76
C GLU A 85 -14.93 -3.78 21.18
N LEU A 86 -14.37 -3.17 20.12
CA LEU A 86 -14.98 -1.98 19.51
C LEU A 86 -16.38 -2.28 18.94
N ALA A 87 -16.58 -3.47 18.37
CA ALA A 87 -17.88 -3.91 17.89
C ALA A 87 -18.90 -4.05 19.02
N ARG A 88 -18.48 -4.52 20.20
CA ARG A 88 -19.32 -4.58 21.40
C ARG A 88 -19.60 -3.19 21.98
N GLU A 89 -18.62 -2.28 21.94
CA GLU A 89 -18.77 -0.90 22.40
C GLU A 89 -19.71 -0.07 21.52
N THR A 90 -19.74 -0.34 20.20
CA THR A 90 -20.50 0.45 19.21
C THR A 90 -21.88 -0.14 18.89
N GLY A 91 -22.07 -1.45 19.12
CA GLY A 91 -23.31 -2.18 18.84
C GLY A 91 -24.29 -2.24 20.01
N ASN A 92 -24.14 -1.37 21.01
CA ASN A 92 -25.05 -1.17 22.14
C ASN A 92 -25.65 0.23 22.06
#